data_AF-A0A0C3N8Z8-F1
#
_entry.id   AF-A0A0C3N8Z8-F1
#
_cell.length_a   1.000
_cell.length_b   1.000
_cell.length_c   1.000
_cell.angle_alpha   90.00
_cell.angle_beta   90.00
_cell.angle_gamma   90.00
#
_symmetry.space_group_name_H-M   'P 1'
#
loop_
_entity.id
_entity.type
_entity.pdbx_description
1 polymer ?
#
loop_
_entity_poly.entity_id
_entity_poly.type
_entity_poly.pdbx_seq_one_letter_code
_entity_poly.pdbx_strand_id
1 'polypeptide(L)'
;REYVFVDTPGFNDPDRSARDVLQMIADWLERKYRGGALLTGVIYTHRIANHQMDRLMCKSLDIFCCICGDKAAGRVRLVSTMWDQVKDPSAAETMVSRLEGNFWKPLLDAGARHMRFENSKQSAWDIVKDLGAGGEALLLQQELVDAERTLYETFAGRTLYLQLQQLLQ
;
A
#
# COMPACT_ATOMS: atom_id res chain seq x y z
N ARG A 1 4.91 -18.40 16.49
CA ARG A 1 5.12 -17.90 15.11
C ARG A 1 5.93 -16.63 15.23
N GLU A 2 6.98 -16.52 14.43
CA GLU A 2 7.77 -15.30 14.35
C GLU A 2 7.11 -14.36 13.33
N TYR A 3 7.02 -13.07 13.66
CA TYR A 3 6.47 -12.04 12.78
C TYR A 3 7.54 -10.99 12.55
N VAL A 4 7.80 -10.68 11.28
CA VAL A 4 8.71 -9.62 10.88
C VAL A 4 7.87 -8.54 10.20
N PHE A 5 7.87 -7.34 10.78
CA PHE A 5 7.25 -6.16 10.21
C PHE A 5 8.33 -5.26 9.63
N VAL A 6 8.06 -4.72 8.45
CA VAL A 6 8.97 -3.86 7.72
C VAL A 6 8.22 -2.56 7.52
N ASP A 7 8.69 -1.52 8.19
CA ASP A 7 8.14 -0.18 8.02
C ASP A 7 8.82 0.51 6.83
N THR A 8 8.04 1.27 6.09
CA THR A 8 8.49 1.96 4.88
C THR A 8 8.25 3.46 5.01
N PRO A 9 9.17 4.32 4.54
CA PRO A 9 8.85 5.72 4.41
C PRO A 9 7.64 5.91 3.50
N GLY A 10 6.80 6.90 3.81
CA GLY A 10 5.60 7.20 3.03
C GLY A 10 5.91 8.03 1.78
N PHE A 11 5.11 7.90 0.73
CA PHE A 11 5.27 8.73 -0.49
C PHE A 11 5.04 10.23 -0.27
N ASN A 12 4.45 10.61 0.87
CA ASN A 12 4.19 11.99 1.28
C ASN A 12 5.19 12.47 2.36
N ASP A 13 6.36 11.83 2.45
CA ASP A 13 7.43 12.22 3.36
C ASP A 13 7.98 13.62 2.97
N PRO A 14 8.00 14.61 3.89
CA PRO A 14 8.51 15.94 3.59
C PRO A 14 10.03 15.98 3.37
N ASP A 15 10.76 14.99 3.88
CA ASP A 15 12.23 14.95 3.85
C ASP A 15 12.75 14.09 2.67
N ARG A 16 11.88 13.43 1.92
CA ARG A 16 12.25 12.50 0.84
C ARG A 16 11.41 12.71 -0.40
N SER A 17 12.03 12.58 -1.57
CA SER A 17 11.24 12.56 -2.81
C SER A 17 10.50 11.23 -2.94
N ALA A 18 9.33 11.24 -3.59
CA ALA A 18 8.58 10.02 -3.91
C ALA A 18 9.41 9.02 -4.73
N ARG A 19 10.41 9.50 -5.50
CA ARG A 19 11.37 8.67 -6.22
C ARG A 19 12.29 7.92 -5.27
N ASP A 20 12.85 8.61 -4.27
CA ASP A 20 13.74 7.98 -3.29
C ASP A 20 12.98 6.95 -2.45
N VAL A 21 11.73 7.26 -2.08
CA VAL A 21 10.84 6.33 -1.39
C VAL A 21 10.60 5.06 -2.23
N LEU A 22 10.24 5.23 -3.52
CA LEU A 22 10.05 4.09 -4.41
C LEU A 22 11.32 3.26 -4.57
N GLN A 23 12.48 3.91 -4.72
CA GLN A 23 13.78 3.23 -4.84
C GLN A 23 14.09 2.41 -3.59
N MET A 24 13.89 2.96 -2.40
CA MET A 24 14.13 2.24 -1.15
C MET A 24 13.25 1.00 -1.00
N ILE A 25 11.97 1.11 -1.38
CA ILE A 25 11.03 -0.02 -1.38
C ILE A 25 11.47 -1.07 -2.40
N ALA A 26 11.80 -0.64 -3.63
CA ALA A 26 12.26 -1.51 -4.70
C ALA A 26 13.53 -2.30 -4.31
N ASP A 27 14.56 -1.62 -3.81
CA ASP A 27 15.84 -2.23 -3.41
C ASP A 27 15.65 -3.25 -2.27
N TRP A 28 14.72 -2.98 -1.36
CA TRP A 28 14.41 -3.93 -0.28
C TRP A 28 13.67 -5.15 -0.82
N LEU A 29 12.62 -4.94 -1.62
CA LEU A 29 11.79 -6.00 -2.21
C LEU A 29 12.60 -6.90 -3.15
N GLU A 30 13.45 -6.31 -3.99
CA GLU A 30 14.30 -7.04 -4.93
C GLU A 30 15.28 -7.95 -4.18
N ARG A 31 16.02 -7.41 -3.21
CA ARG A 31 16.97 -8.20 -2.40
C ARG A 31 16.29 -9.36 -1.68
N LYS A 32 15.09 -9.15 -1.13
CA LYS A 32 14.33 -10.21 -0.45
C LYS A 32 13.83 -11.28 -1.42
N TYR A 33 13.34 -10.87 -2.58
CA TYR A 33 12.83 -11.81 -3.58
C TYR A 33 13.94 -12.66 -4.19
N ARG A 34 15.10 -12.06 -4.53
CA ARG A 34 16.29 -12.81 -4.98
C ARG A 34 16.79 -13.80 -3.93
N GLY A 35 16.59 -13.50 -2.65
CA GLY A 35 16.87 -14.41 -1.53
C GLY A 35 15.81 -15.50 -1.31
N GLY A 36 14.79 -15.61 -2.18
CA GLY A 36 13.71 -16.60 -2.10
C GLY A 36 12.60 -16.27 -1.10
N ALA A 37 12.59 -15.08 -0.51
CA ALA A 37 11.57 -14.67 0.45
C ALA A 37 10.34 -14.08 -0.25
N LEU A 38 9.17 -14.66 0.02
CA LEU A 38 7.87 -14.15 -0.40
C LEU A 38 7.19 -13.39 0.75
N LEU A 39 6.34 -12.42 0.41
CA LEU A 39 5.61 -11.65 1.40
C LEU A 39 4.29 -12.32 1.75
N THR A 40 4.05 -12.53 3.05
CA THR A 40 2.77 -13.07 3.55
C THR A 40 1.65 -12.04 3.57
N GLY A 41 2.00 -10.75 3.51
CA GLY A 41 1.03 -9.66 3.50
C GLY A 41 1.64 -8.30 3.27
N VAL A 42 0.79 -7.38 2.83
CA VAL A 42 1.10 -5.96 2.67
C VAL A 42 -0.01 -5.16 3.36
N ILE A 43 0.37 -4.15 4.13
CA ILE A 43 -0.58 -3.32 4.87
C ILE A 43 -0.48 -1.90 4.34
N TYR A 44 -1.59 -1.35 3.85
CA TYR A 44 -1.71 0.05 3.46
C TYR A 44 -2.58 0.76 4.49
N THR A 45 -2.03 1.75 5.18
CA THR A 45 -2.77 2.49 6.21
C THR A 45 -3.31 3.81 5.68
N HIS A 46 -4.53 4.16 6.05
CA HIS A 46 -5.16 5.44 5.76
C HIS A 46 -5.76 6.04 7.04
N ARG A 47 -5.54 7.34 7.27
CA ARG A 47 -6.09 8.05 8.45
C ARG A 47 -7.51 8.49 8.15
N ILE A 48 -8.51 8.01 8.90
CA ILE A 48 -9.91 8.36 8.62
C ILE A 48 -10.30 9.74 9.17
N ALA A 49 -9.57 10.24 10.17
CA ALA A 49 -9.81 11.54 10.79
C ALA A 49 -9.54 12.73 9.84
N ASN A 50 -8.90 12.49 8.69
CA ASN A 50 -8.72 13.51 7.67
C ASN A 50 -9.87 13.41 6.65
N HIS A 51 -10.74 14.41 6.61
CA HIS A 51 -11.91 14.43 5.73
C HIS A 51 -11.59 14.65 4.23
N GLN A 52 -10.32 14.79 3.86
CA GLN A 52 -9.90 15.07 2.48
C GLN A 52 -9.07 13.92 1.93
N MET A 53 -9.60 13.26 0.89
CA MET A 53 -8.77 12.49 -0.02
C MET A 53 -8.01 13.50 -0.88
N ASP A 54 -6.79 13.82 -0.46
CA ASP A 54 -5.93 14.72 -1.22
C ASP A 54 -5.40 14.05 -2.48
N ARG A 55 -5.15 14.86 -3.51
CA ARG A 55 -4.57 14.42 -4.80
C ARG A 55 -3.29 13.61 -4.60
N LEU A 56 -2.52 13.94 -3.57
CA LEU A 56 -1.30 13.22 -3.17
C LEU A 56 -1.58 11.80 -2.66
N MET A 57 -2.66 11.60 -1.92
CA MET A 57 -3.06 10.28 -1.41
C MET A 57 -3.49 9.36 -2.56
N CYS A 58 -4.26 9.87 -3.53
CA CYS A 58 -4.59 9.13 -4.75
C CYS A 58 -3.33 8.71 -5.50
N LYS A 59 -2.40 9.65 -5.71
CA LYS A 59 -1.13 9.38 -6.40
C LYS A 59 -0.30 8.29 -5.70
N SER A 60 -0.23 8.34 -4.37
CA SER A 60 0.44 7.32 -3.57
C SER A 60 -0.25 5.95 -3.68
N LEU A 61 -1.58 5.92 -3.70
CA LEU A 61 -2.34 4.68 -3.85
C LEU A 61 -2.13 4.06 -5.25
N ASP A 62 -2.08 4.87 -6.31
CA ASP A 62 -1.81 4.37 -7.66
C ASP A 62 -0.45 3.66 -7.75
N ILE A 63 0.59 4.26 -7.16
CA ILE A 63 1.92 3.63 -7.09
C ILE A 63 1.85 2.34 -6.27
N PHE A 64 1.15 2.36 -5.12
CA PHE A 64 0.97 1.18 -4.28
C PHE A 64 0.27 0.03 -5.01
N CYS A 65 -0.77 0.31 -5.80
CA CYS A 65 -1.44 -0.66 -6.66
C CYS A 65 -0.46 -1.27 -7.66
N CYS A 66 0.37 -0.46 -8.33
CA CYS A 66 1.40 -0.94 -9.24
C CYS A 66 2.49 -1.78 -8.53
N ILE A 67 2.82 -1.47 -7.27
CA ILE A 67 3.77 -2.27 -6.50
C ILE A 67 3.19 -3.66 -6.24
N CYS A 68 1.95 -3.73 -5.74
CA CYS A 68 1.32 -4.99 -5.34
C CYS A 68 0.95 -5.86 -6.53
N GLY A 69 0.24 -5.29 -7.51
CA GLY A 69 -0.42 -6.01 -8.60
C GLY A 69 -1.57 -6.91 -8.16
N ASP A 70 -2.42 -7.27 -9.11
CA ASP A 70 -3.68 -7.99 -8.86
C ASP A 70 -3.45 -9.37 -8.23
N LYS A 71 -2.39 -10.07 -8.65
CA LYS A 71 -2.08 -11.43 -8.16
C LYS A 71 -1.84 -11.45 -6.64
N ALA A 72 -1.18 -10.42 -6.11
CA ALA A 72 -0.89 -10.31 -4.69
C ALA A 72 -1.97 -9.55 -3.90
N ALA A 73 -3.02 -9.03 -4.55
CA ALA A 73 -4.05 -8.23 -3.89
C ALA A 73 -4.75 -8.98 -2.73
N GLY A 74 -4.91 -10.31 -2.82
CA GLY A 74 -5.40 -11.15 -1.71
C GLY A 74 -4.57 -11.06 -0.42
N ARG A 75 -3.31 -10.63 -0.53
CA ARG A 75 -2.37 -10.40 0.59
C ARG A 75 -2.38 -8.96 1.10
N VAL A 76 -3.16 -8.08 0.48
CA VAL A 76 -3.27 -6.67 0.88
C VAL A 76 -4.32 -6.52 1.99
N ARG A 77 -3.98 -5.74 3.00
CA ARG A 77 -4.89 -5.19 4.01
C ARG A 77 -4.91 -3.68 3.86
N LEU A 78 -6.07 -3.15 3.50
CA LEU A 78 -6.34 -1.73 3.50
C LEU A 78 -6.85 -1.39 4.89
N VAL A 79 -6.11 -0.57 5.64
CA VAL A 79 -6.37 -0.36 7.07
C VAL A 79 -6.77 1.08 7.32
N SER A 80 -8.00 1.30 7.75
CA SER A 80 -8.43 2.62 8.26
C SER A 80 -7.98 2.78 9.72
N THR A 81 -7.36 3.93 10.03
CA THR A 81 -6.69 4.22 11.30
C THR A 81 -7.17 5.53 11.92
N MET A 82 -6.80 5.77 13.19
CA MET A 82 -7.11 7.00 13.95
C MET A 82 -8.61 7.26 14.14
N TRP A 83 -9.37 6.18 14.32
CA TRP A 83 -10.80 6.25 14.61
C TRP A 83 -11.12 6.92 15.94
N ASP A 84 -10.18 6.87 16.89
CA ASP A 84 -10.22 7.57 18.18
C ASP A 84 -10.09 9.10 18.06
N GLN A 85 -9.69 9.61 16.89
CA GLN A 85 -9.57 11.06 16.62
C GLN A 85 -10.76 11.61 15.80
N VAL A 86 -11.74 10.78 15.47
CA VAL A 86 -12.90 11.16 14.67
C VAL A 86 -13.85 12.04 15.49
N LYS A 87 -14.11 13.25 15.01
CA LYS A 87 -15.07 14.18 15.63
C LYS A 87 -16.51 13.95 15.15
N ASP A 88 -16.67 13.58 13.89
CA ASP A 88 -17.95 13.27 13.26
C ASP A 88 -17.93 11.82 12.72
N PRO A 89 -18.50 10.87 13.47
CA PRO A 89 -18.57 9.48 13.04
C PRO A 89 -19.28 9.28 11.70
N SER A 90 -20.34 10.05 11.43
CA SER A 90 -21.10 9.91 10.18
C SER A 90 -20.26 10.30 8.96
N ALA A 91 -19.49 11.39 9.08
CA ALA A 91 -18.56 11.81 8.05
C ALA A 91 -17.42 10.79 7.84
N ALA A 92 -16.92 10.17 8.91
CA ALA A 92 -15.89 9.13 8.82
C ALA A 92 -16.41 7.86 8.12
N GLU A 93 -17.62 7.40 8.44
CA GLU A 93 -18.24 6.23 7.76
C GLU A 93 -18.52 6.54 6.28
N THR A 94 -18.92 7.78 5.97
CA THR A 94 -19.08 8.24 4.58
C THR A 94 -17.74 8.21 3.84
N MET A 95 -16.65 8.60 4.50
CA MET A 95 -15.30 8.54 3.92
C MET A 95 -14.88 7.09 3.66
N VAL A 96 -15.14 6.15 4.58
CA VAL A 96 -14.91 4.71 4.36
C VAL A 96 -15.68 4.22 3.15
N SER A 97 -16.97 4.54 3.06
CA SER A 97 -17.80 4.13 1.93
C SER A 97 -17.25 4.66 0.60
N ARG A 98 -16.72 5.89 0.60
CA ARG A 98 -16.06 6.49 -0.58
C ARG A 98 -14.72 5.83 -0.91
N LEU A 99 -13.94 5.45 0.10
CA LEU A 99 -12.71 4.68 -0.07
C LEU A 99 -13.03 3.35 -0.74
N GLU A 100 -13.91 2.55 -0.14
CA GLU A 100 -14.29 1.22 -0.64
C GLU A 100 -14.96 1.28 -2.01
N GLY A 101 -15.87 2.24 -2.24
CA GLY A 101 -16.63 2.36 -3.48
C GLY A 101 -15.85 2.91 -4.67
N ASN A 102 -14.74 3.63 -4.42
CA ASN A 102 -13.97 4.28 -5.48
C ASN A 102 -12.48 3.93 -5.45
N PHE A 103 -11.76 4.43 -4.44
CA PHE A 103 -10.29 4.42 -4.44
C PHE A 103 -9.72 3.02 -4.21
N TRP A 104 -10.29 2.29 -3.26
CA TRP A 104 -9.90 0.94 -2.90
C TRP A 104 -10.61 -0.12 -3.73
N LYS A 105 -11.65 0.27 -4.48
CA LYS A 105 -12.47 -0.65 -5.26
C LYS A 105 -11.64 -1.60 -6.14
N PRO A 106 -10.63 -1.15 -6.91
CA PRO A 106 -9.83 -2.07 -7.74
C PRO A 106 -9.10 -3.14 -6.91
N LEU A 107 -8.53 -2.74 -5.77
CA LEU A 107 -7.84 -3.68 -4.87
C LEU A 107 -8.82 -4.63 -4.18
N LEU A 108 -9.97 -4.13 -3.74
CA LEU A 108 -11.02 -4.94 -3.12
C LEU A 108 -11.59 -5.96 -4.11
N ASP A 109 -11.87 -5.54 -5.35
CA ASP A 109 -12.33 -6.43 -6.43
C ASP A 109 -11.27 -7.49 -6.78
N ALA A 110 -9.98 -7.19 -6.61
CA ALA A 110 -8.86 -8.12 -6.77
C ALA A 110 -8.58 -8.99 -5.52
N GLY A 111 -9.36 -8.84 -4.44
CA GLY A 111 -9.31 -9.71 -3.26
C GLY A 111 -8.63 -9.12 -2.03
N ALA A 112 -8.20 -7.85 -2.06
CA ALA A 112 -7.77 -7.14 -0.86
C ALA A 112 -8.92 -7.04 0.16
N ARG A 113 -8.58 -6.80 1.42
CA ARG A 113 -9.58 -6.62 2.48
C ARG A 113 -9.40 -5.29 3.19
N HIS A 114 -10.49 -4.57 3.37
CA HIS A 114 -10.53 -3.45 4.30
C HIS A 114 -10.64 -3.97 5.74
N MET A 115 -9.85 -3.39 6.64
CA MET A 115 -9.88 -3.64 8.08
C MET A 115 -9.85 -2.31 8.83
N ARG A 116 -10.55 -2.22 9.95
CA ARG A 116 -10.54 -1.06 10.84
C ARG A 116 -9.56 -1.29 11.99
N PHE A 117 -8.63 -0.36 12.21
CA PHE A 117 -7.72 -0.36 13.35
C PHE A 117 -8.27 0.52 14.47
N GLU A 118 -8.73 -0.12 15.55
CA GLU A 118 -9.38 0.52 16.71
C GLU A 118 -8.38 0.99 17.78
N ASN A 119 -7.14 1.28 17.39
CA ASN A 119 -6.06 1.66 18.31
C ASN A 119 -5.85 0.68 19.48
N SER A 120 -6.10 -0.62 19.24
CA SER A 120 -6.00 -1.68 20.26
C SER A 120 -5.12 -2.82 19.80
N LYS A 121 -4.45 -3.48 20.75
CA LYS A 121 -3.63 -4.68 20.48
C LYS A 121 -4.44 -5.77 19.78
N GLN A 122 -5.71 -5.95 20.16
CA GLN A 122 -6.56 -6.96 19.55
C GLN A 122 -6.82 -6.65 18.08
N SER A 123 -7.21 -5.41 17.75
CA SER A 123 -7.42 -5.00 16.35
C SER A 123 -6.15 -5.10 15.50
N ALA A 124 -4.96 -4.83 16.06
CA ALA A 124 -3.69 -5.04 15.35
C ALA A 124 -3.49 -6.52 14.97
N TRP A 125 -3.74 -7.44 15.91
CA TRP A 125 -3.63 -8.87 15.63
C TRP A 125 -4.70 -9.35 14.64
N ASP A 126 -5.91 -8.80 14.71
CA ASP A 126 -7.00 -9.16 13.80
C ASP A 126 -6.68 -8.79 12.34
N ILE A 127 -5.94 -7.71 12.10
CA ILE A 127 -5.47 -7.32 10.75
C ILE A 127 -4.56 -8.39 10.14
N VAL A 128 -3.68 -8.98 10.96
CA VAL A 128 -2.56 -9.82 10.46
C VAL A 128 -2.76 -11.32 10.61
N LYS A 129 -3.60 -11.76 11.55
CA LYS A 129 -3.76 -13.20 11.88
C LYS A 129 -4.21 -14.05 10.69
N ASP A 130 -4.99 -13.47 9.79
CA ASP A 130 -5.57 -14.16 8.63
C ASP A 130 -4.72 -14.07 7.35
N LEU A 131 -3.54 -13.44 7.41
CA LEU A 131 -2.61 -13.40 6.28
C LEU A 131 -1.92 -14.76 6.02
N GLY A 132 -2.07 -15.73 6.93
CA GLY A 132 -1.60 -17.11 6.75
C GLY A 132 -0.08 -17.23 6.66
N ALA A 133 0.40 -18.42 6.26
CA ALA A 133 1.83 -18.72 6.14
C ALA A 133 2.34 -18.72 4.68
N GLY A 134 1.44 -18.76 3.70
CA GLY A 134 1.80 -18.71 2.28
C GLY A 134 2.13 -17.28 1.85
N GLY A 135 3.27 -17.08 1.22
CA GLY A 135 3.65 -15.80 0.63
C GLY A 135 3.28 -15.70 -0.85
N GLU A 136 3.20 -14.48 -1.36
CA GLU A 136 3.08 -14.18 -2.78
C GLU A 136 4.14 -13.16 -3.18
N ALA A 137 4.60 -13.21 -4.43
CA ALA A 137 5.47 -12.18 -4.99
C ALA A 137 4.62 -10.98 -5.41
N LEU A 138 5.05 -9.77 -5.03
CA LEU A 138 4.44 -8.55 -5.54
C LEU A 138 4.84 -8.32 -7.00
N LEU A 139 4.01 -7.59 -7.74
CA LEU A 139 4.30 -7.26 -9.15
C LEU A 139 5.66 -6.60 -9.31
N LEU A 140 6.00 -5.63 -8.45
CA LEU A 140 7.30 -4.97 -8.51
C LEU A 140 8.48 -5.95 -8.35
N GLN A 141 8.34 -7.00 -7.53
CA GLN A 141 9.38 -8.02 -7.37
C GLN A 141 9.58 -8.82 -8.66
N GLN A 142 8.47 -9.23 -9.29
CA GLN A 142 8.48 -9.97 -10.55
C GLN A 142 9.05 -9.12 -11.69
N GLU A 143 8.67 -7.84 -11.75
CA GLU A 143 9.18 -6.93 -12.78
C GLU A 143 10.69 -6.72 -12.67
N LEU A 144 11.20 -6.49 -11.46
CA LEU A 144 12.64 -6.23 -11.24
C LEU A 144 13.51 -7.47 -11.39
N VAL A 145 13.01 -8.65 -10.99
CA VAL A 145 13.82 -9.87 -10.90
C VAL A 145 13.52 -10.83 -12.04
N ASP A 146 12.27 -11.21 -12.25
CA ASP A 146 11.90 -12.24 -13.22
C ASP A 146 11.90 -11.68 -14.65
N ALA A 147 11.44 -10.43 -14.81
CA ALA A 147 11.42 -9.73 -16.10
C ALA A 147 12.66 -8.84 -16.33
N GLU A 148 13.61 -8.81 -15.37
CA GLU A 148 14.86 -8.03 -15.42
C GLU A 148 14.68 -6.56 -15.81
N ARG A 149 13.55 -5.95 -15.43
CA ARG A 149 13.30 -4.53 -15.68
C ARG A 149 14.08 -3.67 -14.72
N THR A 150 14.54 -2.52 -15.20
CA THR A 150 14.96 -1.44 -14.32
C THR A 150 13.75 -0.81 -13.61
N LEU A 151 13.98 -0.11 -12.50
CA LEU A 151 12.88 0.53 -11.76
C LEU A 151 12.04 1.49 -12.62
N TYR A 152 12.64 2.20 -13.58
CA TYR A 152 11.93 3.15 -14.44
C TYR A 152 11.05 2.46 -15.50
N GLU A 153 11.30 1.19 -15.82
CA GLU A 153 10.50 0.38 -16.75
C GLU A 153 9.30 -0.29 -16.08
N THR A 154 9.32 -0.42 -14.75
CA THR A 154 8.22 -1.01 -13.95
C THR A 154 6.94 -0.17 -14.06
N PHE A 155 5.79 -0.80 -13.82
CA PHE A 155 4.53 -0.04 -13.74
C PHE A 155 4.59 1.03 -12.66
N ALA A 156 5.16 0.74 -11.49
CA ALA A 156 5.28 1.70 -10.39
C ALA A 156 6.16 2.90 -10.77
N GLY A 157 7.32 2.65 -11.40
CA GLY A 157 8.23 3.70 -11.85
C GLY A 157 7.63 4.59 -12.95
N ARG A 158 6.94 3.99 -13.92
CA ARG A 158 6.24 4.72 -14.99
C ARG A 158 5.10 5.57 -14.44
N THR A 159 4.30 5.03 -13.50
CA THR A 159 3.24 5.77 -12.83
C THR A 159 3.79 6.99 -12.09
N LEU A 160 4.86 6.82 -11.31
CA LEU A 160 5.51 7.94 -10.62
C LEU A 160 6.02 9.00 -11.62
N TYR A 161 6.67 8.57 -12.71
CA TYR A 161 7.17 9.48 -13.74
C TYR A 161 6.04 10.34 -14.35
N LEU A 162 4.91 9.73 -14.73
CA LEU A 162 3.76 10.44 -15.27
C LEU A 162 3.18 11.46 -14.25
N GLN A 163 3.14 11.08 -12.97
CA GLN A 163 2.66 11.97 -11.91
C GLN A 163 3.56 13.19 -11.69
N LEU A 164 4.88 13.05 -11.92
CA LEU A 164 5.85 14.14 -11.87
C LEU A 164 5.76 15.05 -13.10
N GLN A 165 5.54 14.49 -14.30
CA GLN A 165 5.34 15.30 -15.51
C GLN A 165 4.12 16.23 -15.40
N GLN A 166 3.04 15.75 -14.77
CA GLN A 166 1.83 16.55 -14.52
C GLN A 166 2.04 17.72 -13.53
N LEU A 167 3.15 17.78 -12.80
CA LEU A 167 3.48 18.90 -11.91
C LEU A 167 4.28 20.00 -12.62
N LEU A 168 4.82 19.71 -13.81
CA LEU A 168 5.61 20.64 -14.62
C LEU A 168 4.77 21.38 -15.67
N GLN A 169 3.44 21.13 -15.70
CA GLN A 169 2.45 21.79 -16.55
C GLN A 169 1.57 22.69 -15.71
#